data_AF-A0A090N092-F1
#
_entry.id   AF-A0A090N092-F1
#
_cell.length_a   1.000
_cell.length_b   1.000
_cell.length_c   1.000
_cell.angle_alpha   90.00
_cell.angle_beta   90.00
_cell.angle_gamma   90.00
#
_symmetry.space_group_name_H-M   'P 1'
#
loop_
_entity.id
_entity.type
_entity.pdbx_description
1 polymer ?
#
loop_
_entity_poly.entity_id
_entity_poly.type
_entity_poly.pdbx_seq_one_letter_code
_entity_poly.pdbx_strand_id
1 'polypeptide(L)'
;MESSKLLLIAVLYLLGSPIAYAGDSVTCTAGGGQCTGTLKCVTLGADSVCVDQCTVADVATQCGTGATCGDVTDLDGATVKICATAKGCLTDTDCKNADPTKPICNLYVLQCEAAAVVTTTTTTVASNTTVIDTTTPTTTTTIKQVIITSPPCVDKVVGGPNDCSALASYCTNELYLDLMKEKCPKTCGYCSNNGNSSGSSGTSTCRNALSDCVNKAYLCNTSVYKNFMKTNCAATCGYC
;
A
#
# COMPACT_ATOMS: atom_id res chain seq x y z
N MET A 1 3.94 -8.88 -51.64
CA MET A 1 2.87 -9.24 -50.70
C MET A 1 3.42 -10.38 -49.87
N GLU A 2 3.82 -10.09 -48.65
CA GLU A 2 4.00 -11.04 -47.53
C GLU A 2 4.68 -10.23 -46.41
N SER A 3 4.34 -10.55 -45.16
CA SER A 3 5.06 -10.15 -43.95
C SER A 3 4.81 -8.75 -43.36
N SER A 4 3.73 -8.61 -42.58
CA SER A 4 3.60 -7.56 -41.52
C SER A 4 2.51 -7.86 -40.46
N LYS A 5 2.18 -9.12 -40.18
CA LYS A 5 1.10 -9.47 -39.22
C LYS A 5 1.49 -10.32 -38.00
N LEU A 6 2.77 -10.58 -37.77
CA LEU A 6 3.19 -11.41 -36.62
C LEU A 6 3.69 -10.64 -35.38
N LEU A 7 3.77 -9.31 -35.40
CA LEU A 7 4.43 -8.54 -34.33
C LEU A 7 3.49 -7.96 -33.25
N LEU A 8 2.18 -8.19 -33.32
CA LEU A 8 1.21 -7.58 -32.40
C LEU A 8 0.68 -8.52 -31.29
N ILE A 9 1.05 -9.80 -31.27
CA ILE A 9 0.52 -10.77 -30.29
C ILE A 9 1.48 -11.01 -29.11
N ALA A 10 2.75 -10.59 -29.19
CA ALA A 10 3.74 -10.84 -28.14
C ALA A 10 3.78 -9.79 -27.01
N VAL A 11 3.05 -8.67 -27.10
CA VAL A 11 3.14 -7.56 -26.12
C VAL A 11 2.07 -7.66 -25.01
N LEU A 12 1.07 -8.52 -25.17
CA LEU A 12 -0.01 -8.70 -24.18
C LEU A 12 0.29 -9.72 -23.07
N TYR A 13 1.46 -10.36 -23.08
CA TYR A 13 1.87 -11.34 -22.07
C TYR A 13 2.71 -10.77 -20.91
N LEU A 14 2.92 -9.45 -20.86
CA LEU A 14 3.68 -8.79 -19.77
C LEU A 14 2.79 -8.15 -18.69
N LEU A 15 1.46 -8.27 -18.75
CA LEU A 15 0.53 -7.78 -17.71
C LEU A 15 0.09 -8.88 -16.73
N GLY A 16 0.82 -9.98 -16.68
CA GLY A 16 0.54 -11.10 -15.79
C GLY A 16 1.63 -11.35 -14.76
N SER A 17 2.43 -10.34 -14.38
CA SER A 17 3.31 -10.49 -13.22
C SER A 17 2.39 -10.68 -12.00
N PRO A 18 2.35 -11.88 -11.37
CA PRO A 18 1.66 -12.00 -10.11
C PRO A 18 2.36 -11.04 -9.15
N ILE A 19 1.55 -10.12 -8.64
CA ILE A 19 1.90 -9.15 -7.61
C ILE A 19 2.64 -9.95 -6.54
N ALA A 20 3.88 -9.57 -6.23
CA ALA A 20 4.57 -10.08 -5.04
C ALA A 20 3.58 -9.92 -3.88
N TYR A 21 3.07 -11.05 -3.35
CA TYR A 21 2.08 -11.03 -2.29
C TYR A 21 2.77 -10.41 -1.07
N ALA A 22 2.46 -9.13 -0.80
CA ALA A 22 2.98 -8.35 0.31
C ALA A 22 2.34 -8.81 1.64
N GLY A 23 2.69 -10.02 2.06
CA GLY A 23 2.42 -10.50 3.41
C GLY A 23 3.69 -10.48 4.25
N ASP A 24 3.54 -10.30 5.55
CA ASP A 24 4.64 -10.48 6.50
C ASP A 24 4.84 -11.97 6.76
N SER A 25 6.07 -12.47 6.60
CA SER A 25 6.48 -13.78 7.11
C SER A 25 6.78 -13.70 8.60
N VAL A 26 6.72 -14.84 9.28
CA VAL A 26 7.01 -14.95 10.71
C VAL A 26 7.86 -16.19 10.98
N THR A 27 8.52 -16.20 12.13
CA THR A 27 9.09 -17.43 12.66
C THR A 27 7.99 -18.38 13.08
N CYS A 28 8.27 -19.67 12.97
CA CYS A 28 7.29 -20.71 13.23
C CYS A 28 7.90 -21.89 13.96
N THR A 29 7.02 -22.73 14.52
CA THR A 29 7.39 -23.97 15.22
C THR A 29 6.67 -25.15 14.57
N ALA A 30 7.05 -26.37 14.97
CA ALA A 30 6.31 -27.57 14.61
C ALA A 30 4.81 -27.40 14.90
N GLY A 31 3.97 -27.87 13.98
CA GLY A 31 2.53 -27.63 13.93
C GLY A 31 2.11 -26.40 13.13
N GLY A 32 3.03 -25.51 12.77
CA GLY A 32 2.83 -24.45 11.77
C GLY A 32 1.73 -23.42 12.07
N GLY A 33 1.18 -23.36 13.29
CA GLY A 33 0.03 -22.51 13.62
C GLY A 33 0.26 -21.00 13.45
N GLN A 34 1.52 -20.58 13.31
CA GLN A 34 1.91 -19.20 13.01
C GLN A 34 1.84 -18.87 11.52
N CYS A 35 1.93 -19.88 10.65
CA CYS A 35 1.86 -19.70 9.21
C CYS A 35 0.40 -19.55 8.79
N THR A 36 0.07 -18.40 8.20
CA THR A 36 -1.28 -18.12 7.72
C THR A 36 -1.40 -18.47 6.24
N GLY A 37 -2.62 -18.69 5.75
CA GLY A 37 -2.86 -18.94 4.32
C GLY A 37 -2.16 -20.20 3.80
N THR A 38 -1.36 -20.03 2.74
CA THR A 38 -0.66 -21.12 2.03
C THR A 38 0.75 -21.38 2.55
N LEU A 39 1.23 -20.57 3.50
CA LEU A 39 2.60 -20.64 3.98
C LEU A 39 2.88 -21.95 4.73
N LYS A 40 4.11 -22.43 4.58
CA LYS A 40 4.62 -23.64 5.24
C LYS A 40 5.79 -23.30 6.14
N CYS A 41 5.82 -23.96 7.29
CA CYS A 41 6.89 -23.78 8.26
C CYS A 41 8.07 -24.66 7.86
N VAL A 42 9.16 -24.03 7.42
CA VAL A 42 10.37 -24.72 6.93
C VAL A 42 11.60 -24.23 7.69
N THR A 43 12.60 -25.10 7.85
CA THR A 43 13.88 -24.72 8.44
C THR A 43 14.83 -24.24 7.35
N LEU A 44 15.22 -22.97 7.41
CA LEU A 44 16.24 -22.35 6.56
C LEU A 44 17.46 -21.98 7.41
N GLY A 45 18.51 -22.81 7.33
CA GLY A 45 19.69 -22.64 8.19
C GLY A 45 19.35 -22.92 9.66
N ALA A 46 19.52 -21.93 10.53
CA ALA A 46 19.23 -22.04 11.96
C ALA A 46 17.81 -21.59 12.33
N ASP A 47 17.07 -21.00 11.39
CA ASP A 47 15.75 -20.41 11.63
C ASP A 47 14.63 -21.27 11.04
N SER A 48 13.52 -21.37 11.77
CA SER A 48 12.26 -21.94 11.25
C SER A 48 11.30 -20.80 10.93
N VAL A 49 10.88 -20.71 9.66
CA VAL A 49 10.14 -19.57 9.11
C VAL A 49 9.01 -20.02 8.19
N CYS A 50 7.97 -19.19 8.10
CA CYS A 50 6.87 -19.39 7.17
C CYS A 50 7.27 -18.94 5.76
N VAL A 51 7.22 -19.85 4.79
CA VAL A 51 7.57 -19.58 3.39
C VAL A 51 6.40 -19.94 2.50
N ASP A 52 6.17 -19.18 1.44
CA ASP A 52 5.13 -19.53 0.47
C ASP A 52 5.57 -20.70 -0.43
N GLN A 53 4.62 -21.54 -0.81
CA GLN A 53 4.89 -22.70 -1.63
C GLN A 53 4.91 -22.33 -3.11
N CYS A 54 5.90 -22.81 -3.84
CA CYS A 54 5.97 -22.61 -5.29
C CYS A 54 5.37 -23.77 -6.07
N THR A 55 5.02 -23.50 -7.32
CA THR A 55 4.66 -24.50 -8.33
C THR A 55 5.75 -24.55 -9.40
N VAL A 56 5.94 -25.74 -9.98
CA VAL A 56 6.89 -25.90 -11.11
C VAL A 56 6.42 -25.16 -12.37
N ALA A 57 5.12 -24.88 -12.48
CA ALA A 57 4.54 -24.15 -13.61
C ALA A 57 4.86 -22.64 -13.55
N ASP A 58 4.94 -22.09 -12.34
CA ASP A 58 5.05 -20.66 -12.10
C ASP A 58 6.41 -20.26 -11.50
N VAL A 59 7.44 -21.12 -11.66
CA VAL A 59 8.77 -20.93 -11.04
C VAL A 59 9.41 -19.59 -11.44
N ALA A 60 9.27 -19.19 -12.71
CA ALA A 60 9.86 -17.94 -13.19
C ALA A 60 9.21 -16.71 -12.53
N THR A 61 7.91 -16.79 -12.25
CA THR A 61 7.14 -15.70 -11.64
C THR A 61 7.20 -15.71 -10.11
N GLN A 62 7.33 -16.88 -9.48
CA GLN A 62 7.34 -17.03 -8.02
C GLN A 62 8.77 -16.98 -7.46
N CYS A 63 9.70 -17.70 -8.07
CA CYS A 63 11.08 -17.81 -7.61
C CYS A 63 12.05 -16.84 -8.31
N GLY A 64 11.62 -16.24 -9.42
CA GLY A 64 12.47 -15.41 -10.29
C GLY A 64 13.19 -16.21 -11.38
N THR A 65 13.71 -15.50 -12.37
CA THR A 65 14.38 -16.09 -13.55
C THR A 65 15.64 -16.87 -13.15
N GLY A 66 15.69 -18.15 -13.50
CA GLY A 66 16.84 -19.02 -13.21
C GLY A 66 16.82 -19.67 -11.82
N ALA A 67 15.82 -19.40 -11.00
CA ALA A 67 15.61 -20.08 -9.72
C ALA A 67 14.86 -21.41 -9.89
N THR A 68 14.92 -22.26 -8.87
CA THR A 68 14.26 -23.57 -8.87
C THR A 68 13.23 -23.67 -7.76
N CYS A 69 12.09 -24.27 -8.08
CA CYS A 69 11.08 -24.68 -7.11
C CYS A 69 11.44 -26.07 -6.56
N GLY A 70 12.16 -26.09 -5.45
CA GLY A 70 12.81 -27.29 -4.89
C GLY A 70 11.97 -27.99 -3.82
N ASP A 71 12.09 -29.31 -3.72
CA ASP A 71 11.48 -30.10 -2.64
C ASP A 71 12.24 -29.90 -1.33
N VAL A 72 11.51 -29.57 -0.27
CA VAL A 72 12.01 -29.50 1.11
C VAL A 72 11.04 -30.24 2.03
N THR A 73 11.55 -30.68 3.19
CA THR A 73 10.70 -31.23 4.25
C THR A 73 10.34 -30.11 5.21
N ASP A 74 9.04 -29.88 5.41
CA ASP A 74 8.56 -28.92 6.41
C ASP A 74 8.77 -29.45 7.84
N LEU A 75 8.53 -28.61 8.86
CA LEU A 75 8.69 -29.01 10.26
C LEU A 75 7.71 -30.11 10.71
N ASP A 76 6.66 -30.36 9.94
CA ASP A 76 5.66 -31.40 10.20
C ASP A 76 6.00 -32.72 9.47
N GLY A 77 7.11 -32.75 8.71
CA GLY A 77 7.58 -33.92 7.98
C GLY A 77 6.95 -34.09 6.58
N ALA A 78 6.16 -33.13 6.11
CA ALA A 78 5.58 -33.17 4.77
C ALA A 78 6.57 -32.61 3.73
N THR A 79 6.57 -33.21 2.53
CA THR A 79 7.31 -32.65 1.39
C THR A 79 6.55 -31.48 0.81
N VAL A 80 7.16 -30.30 0.83
CA VAL A 80 6.63 -29.05 0.26
C VAL A 80 7.63 -28.48 -0.74
N LYS A 81 7.14 -27.69 -1.70
CA LYS A 81 8.00 -27.05 -2.70
C LYS A 81 8.17 -25.58 -2.40
N ILE A 82 9.42 -25.10 -2.28
CA ILE A 82 9.72 -23.68 -2.00
C ILE A 82 10.83 -23.14 -2.90
N CYS A 83 10.92 -21.81 -3.01
CA CYS A 83 12.04 -21.13 -3.68
C CYS A 83 13.14 -20.70 -2.70
N ALA A 84 12.78 -20.37 -1.44
CA ALA A 84 13.70 -19.83 -0.45
C ALA A 84 14.78 -20.84 -0.06
N THR A 85 16.03 -20.39 -0.12
CA THR A 85 17.21 -21.18 0.30
C THR A 85 17.85 -20.63 1.58
N ALA A 86 17.56 -19.38 1.92
CA ALA A 86 18.01 -18.70 3.12
C ALA A 86 17.01 -17.63 3.54
N LYS A 87 16.95 -17.34 4.84
CA LYS A 87 16.15 -16.25 5.41
C LYS A 87 16.92 -14.94 5.31
N GLY A 88 16.58 -14.10 4.33
CA GLY A 88 17.10 -12.74 4.18
C GLY A 88 16.19 -11.66 4.78
N CYS A 89 14.89 -11.91 4.86
CA CYS A 89 13.90 -11.00 5.45
C CYS A 89 12.69 -11.76 6.00
N LEU A 90 11.90 -11.09 6.84
CA LEU A 90 10.57 -11.55 7.26
C LEU A 90 9.49 -10.54 6.89
N THR A 91 9.79 -9.25 7.00
CA THR A 91 8.85 -8.16 6.72
C THR A 91 9.42 -7.15 5.74
N ASP A 92 8.54 -6.40 5.09
CA ASP A 92 8.94 -5.24 4.29
C ASP A 92 9.67 -4.19 5.13
N THR A 93 9.37 -4.11 6.43
CA THR A 93 10.07 -3.22 7.37
C THR A 93 11.52 -3.64 7.53
N ASP A 94 11.81 -4.93 7.62
CA ASP A 94 13.20 -5.44 7.69
C ASP A 94 13.97 -5.05 6.44
N CYS A 95 13.35 -5.24 5.28
CA CYS A 95 13.95 -4.90 3.98
C CYS A 95 14.20 -3.41 3.82
N LYS A 96 13.20 -2.58 4.14
CA LYS A 96 13.32 -1.12 4.10
C LYS A 96 14.39 -0.58 5.05
N ASN A 97 14.54 -1.19 6.23
CA ASN A 97 15.57 -0.80 7.20
C ASN A 97 16.97 -1.25 6.78
N ALA A 98 17.08 -2.40 6.11
CA ALA A 98 18.35 -2.91 5.59
C ALA A 98 18.82 -2.12 4.36
N ASP A 99 17.92 -1.89 3.39
CA ASP A 99 18.19 -1.14 2.17
C ASP A 99 16.91 -0.45 1.66
N PRO A 100 16.81 0.89 1.76
CA PRO A 100 15.65 1.64 1.27
C PRO A 100 15.37 1.47 -0.24
N THR A 101 16.34 1.02 -1.03
CA THR A 101 16.19 0.76 -2.47
C THR A 101 15.54 -0.60 -2.76
N LYS A 102 15.49 -1.49 -1.77
CA LYS A 102 14.90 -2.84 -1.84
C LYS A 102 13.89 -3.02 -0.70
N PRO A 103 12.76 -2.29 -0.70
CA PRO A 103 11.88 -2.24 0.46
C PRO A 103 10.92 -3.43 0.58
N ILE A 104 10.87 -4.34 -0.41
CA ILE A 104 9.88 -5.43 -0.46
C ILE A 104 10.55 -6.74 -0.04
N CYS A 105 9.95 -7.46 0.90
CA CYS A 105 10.33 -8.83 1.24
C CYS A 105 9.54 -9.82 0.39
N ASN A 106 10.21 -10.52 -0.51
CA ASN A 106 9.56 -11.52 -1.35
C ASN A 106 9.32 -12.82 -0.54
N LEU A 107 8.06 -13.17 -0.30
CA LEU A 107 7.67 -14.34 0.50
C LEU A 107 8.04 -15.70 -0.12
N TYR A 108 8.27 -15.78 -1.43
CA TYR A 108 8.69 -17.03 -2.08
C TYR A 108 10.17 -17.32 -1.84
N VAL A 109 11.02 -16.29 -1.92
CA VAL A 109 12.48 -16.43 -1.79
C VAL A 109 13.05 -15.97 -0.45
N LEU A 110 12.25 -15.28 0.37
CA LEU A 110 12.64 -14.58 1.61
C LEU A 110 13.84 -13.65 1.44
N GLN A 111 13.87 -12.90 0.34
CA GLN A 111 14.92 -11.93 0.03
C GLN A 111 14.33 -10.56 -0.28
N CYS A 112 15.10 -9.52 0.02
CA CYS A 112 14.70 -8.14 -0.26
C CYS A 112 14.86 -7.81 -1.74
N GLU A 113 13.77 -7.35 -2.36
CA GLU A 113 13.73 -6.95 -3.75
C GLU A 113 13.30 -5.49 -3.91
N ALA A 114 13.72 -4.90 -5.04
CA ALA A 114 13.27 -3.57 -5.41
C ALA A 114 11.76 -3.65 -5.66
N ALA A 115 11.03 -2.66 -5.14
CA ALA A 115 9.65 -2.48 -5.56
C ALA A 115 9.63 -2.37 -7.08
N ALA A 116 8.79 -3.16 -7.75
CA ALA A 116 8.65 -3.07 -9.19
C ALA A 116 8.34 -1.62 -9.56
N VAL A 117 9.27 -0.97 -10.26
CA VAL A 117 9.05 0.37 -10.78
C VAL A 117 7.98 0.22 -11.84
N VAL A 118 6.73 0.51 -11.47
CA VAL A 118 5.67 0.74 -12.44
C VAL A 118 6.12 1.98 -13.20
N THR A 119 6.75 1.73 -14.36
CA THR A 119 7.06 2.77 -15.34
C THR A 119 5.72 3.22 -15.89
N THR A 120 5.05 4.07 -15.13
CA THR A 120 3.85 4.77 -15.57
C THR A 120 4.36 5.72 -16.63
N THR A 121 4.14 5.37 -17.90
CA THR A 121 4.48 6.26 -19.00
C THR A 121 3.51 7.43 -18.93
N THR A 122 3.86 8.45 -18.14
CA THR A 122 3.06 9.67 -18.04
C THR A 122 3.22 10.42 -19.37
N THR A 123 2.30 10.19 -20.29
CA THR A 123 2.18 11.02 -21.49
C THR A 123 1.80 12.43 -21.02
N THR A 124 2.77 13.32 -20.97
CA THR A 124 2.55 14.74 -20.71
C THR A 124 1.79 15.32 -21.88
N VAL A 125 0.47 15.38 -21.79
CA VAL A 125 -0.34 16.22 -22.66
C VAL A 125 -0.09 17.66 -22.20
N ALA A 126 0.59 18.44 -23.04
CA ALA A 126 0.76 19.86 -22.84
C ALA A 126 -0.64 20.50 -22.79
N SER A 127 -1.07 20.92 -21.62
CA SER A 127 -2.25 21.77 -21.45
C SER A 127 -1.79 23.22 -21.56
N ASN A 128 -2.29 23.89 -22.59
CA ASN A 128 -2.01 25.27 -22.92
C ASN A 128 -2.75 26.15 -21.90
N THR A 129 -2.09 26.52 -20.80
CA THR A 129 -2.69 27.42 -19.79
C THR A 129 -2.65 28.85 -20.31
N THR A 130 -3.82 29.39 -20.65
CA THR A 130 -4.03 30.82 -20.89
C THR A 130 -3.94 31.56 -19.57
N VAL A 131 -2.87 32.33 -19.37
CA VAL A 131 -2.69 33.24 -18.25
C VAL A 131 -3.62 34.44 -18.45
N ILE A 132 -4.60 34.60 -17.55
CA ILE A 132 -5.33 35.86 -17.40
C ILE A 132 -4.49 36.75 -16.51
N ASP A 133 -3.94 37.78 -17.15
CA ASP A 133 -3.20 38.88 -16.58
C ASP A 133 -4.11 39.69 -15.65
N THR A 134 -3.70 39.91 -14.40
CA THR A 134 -4.31 40.91 -13.52
C THR A 134 -3.18 41.67 -12.85
N THR A 135 -2.87 42.80 -13.46
CA THR A 135 -1.87 43.77 -13.05
C THR A 135 -2.33 44.56 -11.82
N THR A 136 -1.60 44.47 -10.71
CA THR A 136 -1.43 45.61 -9.79
C THR A 136 -0.05 45.53 -9.12
N PRO A 137 0.83 46.53 -9.29
CA PRO A 137 2.12 46.57 -8.59
C PRO A 137 1.94 47.28 -7.25
N THR A 138 2.36 46.65 -6.15
CA THR A 138 2.64 47.39 -4.91
C THR A 138 3.86 46.78 -4.23
N THR A 139 4.95 47.54 -4.31
CA THR A 139 6.26 47.29 -3.73
C THR A 139 6.17 47.39 -2.21
N THR A 140 6.45 46.32 -1.44
CA THR A 140 6.87 46.44 -0.04
C THR A 140 7.77 45.26 0.37
N THR A 141 8.81 45.64 1.10
CA THR A 141 10.04 44.95 1.50
C THR A 141 9.86 43.77 2.48
N THR A 142 10.57 42.67 2.18
CA THR A 142 11.20 41.64 3.06
C THR A 142 10.51 41.19 4.36
N ILE A 143 9.97 39.95 4.36
CA ILE A 143 10.34 38.87 5.29
C ILE A 143 10.21 37.53 4.54
N LYS A 144 11.26 36.70 4.50
CA LYS A 144 11.25 35.38 3.84
C LYS A 144 10.50 34.37 4.71
N GLN A 145 9.17 34.46 4.75
CA GLN A 145 8.31 33.44 5.35
C GLN A 145 8.19 32.26 4.39
N VAL A 146 8.72 31.10 4.79
CA VAL A 146 8.49 29.84 4.09
C VAL A 146 7.03 29.47 4.32
N ILE A 147 6.17 29.86 3.40
CA ILE A 147 4.82 29.32 3.31
C ILE A 147 5.00 27.90 2.82
N ILE A 148 5.04 26.94 3.74
CA ILE A 148 4.85 25.52 3.42
C ILE A 148 3.40 25.41 2.97
N THR A 149 3.14 25.65 1.68
CA THR A 149 1.87 25.26 1.08
C THR A 149 1.84 23.74 1.10
N SER A 150 1.03 23.18 2.00
CA SER A 150 0.69 21.76 1.98
C SER A 150 0.24 21.40 0.54
N PRO A 151 0.71 20.28 -0.03
CA PRO A 151 0.28 19.87 -1.36
C PRO A 151 -1.26 19.82 -1.42
N PRO A 152 -1.87 20.25 -2.54
CA PRO A 152 -3.33 20.34 -2.63
C PRO A 152 -3.94 18.96 -2.40
N CYS A 153 -4.91 18.88 -1.49
CA CYS A 153 -5.58 17.62 -1.21
C CYS A 153 -6.54 17.28 -2.36
N VAL A 154 -6.04 16.44 -3.26
CA VAL A 154 -6.76 16.01 -4.46
C VAL A 154 -6.71 14.50 -4.59
N ASP A 155 -7.73 13.95 -5.21
CA ASP A 155 -7.71 12.55 -5.63
C ASP A 155 -6.68 12.37 -6.73
N LYS A 156 -5.85 11.34 -6.57
CA LYS A 156 -4.76 11.01 -7.49
C LYS A 156 -5.21 10.09 -8.63
N VAL A 157 -6.40 9.49 -8.49
CA VAL A 157 -6.99 8.59 -9.50
C VAL A 157 -8.31 9.19 -9.97
N VAL A 158 -8.31 9.69 -11.20
CA VAL A 158 -9.46 10.34 -11.84
C VAL A 158 -9.67 9.75 -13.23
N GLY A 159 -10.92 9.40 -13.55
CA GLY A 159 -11.29 8.82 -14.84
C GLY A 159 -11.13 7.29 -14.91
N GLY A 160 -12.09 6.66 -15.58
CA GLY A 160 -12.14 5.22 -15.76
C GLY A 160 -12.98 4.48 -14.70
N PRO A 161 -13.15 3.15 -14.84
CA PRO A 161 -14.05 2.36 -14.00
C PRO A 161 -13.63 2.26 -12.53
N ASN A 162 -12.37 2.55 -12.22
CA ASN A 162 -11.75 2.43 -10.90
C ASN A 162 -11.27 3.78 -10.37
N ASP A 163 -11.94 4.87 -10.77
CA ASP A 163 -11.63 6.17 -10.21
C ASP A 163 -12.10 6.29 -8.75
N CYS A 164 -11.64 7.33 -8.06
CA CYS A 164 -11.97 7.49 -6.65
C CYS A 164 -13.48 7.58 -6.38
N SER A 165 -14.26 8.09 -7.34
CA SER A 165 -15.72 8.15 -7.23
C SER A 165 -16.37 6.76 -7.27
N ALA A 166 -15.89 5.89 -8.16
CA ALA A 166 -16.33 4.49 -8.26
C ALA A 166 -15.91 3.66 -7.04
N LEU A 167 -14.79 4.01 -6.40
CA LEU A 167 -14.23 3.30 -5.26
C LEU A 167 -14.62 3.89 -3.89
N ALA A 168 -15.51 4.88 -3.83
CA ALA A 168 -15.86 5.57 -2.59
C ALA A 168 -16.38 4.64 -1.47
N SER A 169 -16.99 3.50 -1.81
CA SER A 169 -17.42 2.49 -0.84
C SER A 169 -16.26 1.81 -0.10
N TYR A 170 -15.06 1.81 -0.69
CA TYR A 170 -13.87 1.21 -0.10
C TYR A 170 -13.16 2.13 0.88
N CYS A 171 -13.56 3.41 1.00
CA CYS A 171 -12.98 4.33 1.97
C CYS A 171 -13.01 3.72 3.39
N THR A 172 -14.09 3.05 3.77
CA THR A 172 -14.21 2.44 5.11
C THR A 172 -13.82 0.97 5.16
N ASN A 173 -13.31 0.40 4.07
CA ASN A 173 -12.92 -1.01 4.03
C ASN A 173 -11.50 -1.17 4.61
N GLU A 174 -11.34 -2.02 5.63
CA GLU A 174 -10.08 -2.26 6.34
C GLU A 174 -8.92 -2.59 5.39
N LEU A 175 -9.15 -3.43 4.38
CA LEU A 175 -8.12 -3.89 3.44
C LEU A 175 -7.65 -2.78 2.49
N TYR A 176 -8.51 -1.81 2.21
CA TYR A 176 -8.24 -0.75 1.23
C TYR A 176 -8.02 0.61 1.88
N LEU A 177 -8.07 0.70 3.21
CA LEU A 177 -8.05 1.96 3.93
C LEU A 177 -6.80 2.80 3.59
N ASP A 178 -5.62 2.19 3.59
CA ASP A 178 -4.38 2.92 3.33
C ASP A 178 -4.24 3.28 1.85
N LEU A 179 -4.70 2.42 0.95
CA LEU A 179 -4.82 2.73 -0.47
C LEU A 179 -5.73 3.95 -0.70
N MET A 180 -6.90 3.97 -0.04
CA MET A 180 -7.88 5.04 -0.19
C MET A 180 -7.38 6.36 0.42
N LYS A 181 -6.64 6.33 1.53
CA LYS A 181 -5.92 7.52 2.06
C LYS A 181 -4.89 8.05 1.08
N GLU A 182 -4.15 7.18 0.41
CA GLU A 182 -3.06 7.61 -0.44
C GLU A 182 -3.55 8.11 -1.80
N LYS A 183 -4.54 7.43 -2.39
CA LYS A 183 -5.01 7.64 -3.76
C LYS A 183 -6.26 8.47 -3.84
N CYS A 184 -7.15 8.37 -2.86
CA CYS A 184 -8.47 9.03 -2.86
C CYS A 184 -8.72 9.87 -1.59
N PRO A 185 -7.77 10.69 -1.13
CA PRO A 185 -7.91 11.42 0.12
C PRO A 185 -9.05 12.45 0.09
N LYS A 186 -9.41 12.98 -1.07
CA LYS A 186 -10.50 13.95 -1.19
C LYS A 186 -11.85 13.24 -1.23
N THR A 187 -12.00 12.22 -2.08
CA THR A 187 -13.24 11.45 -2.16
C THR A 187 -13.58 10.77 -0.83
N CYS A 188 -12.58 10.29 -0.09
CA CYS A 188 -12.78 9.65 1.20
C CYS A 188 -12.77 10.61 2.41
N GLY A 189 -12.57 11.91 2.18
CA GLY A 189 -12.54 12.90 3.26
C GLY A 189 -11.33 12.80 4.21
N TYR A 190 -10.23 12.20 3.76
CA TYR A 190 -8.95 12.12 4.49
C TYR A 190 -8.05 13.34 4.33
N CYS A 191 -8.54 14.37 3.64
CA CYS A 191 -7.91 15.68 3.63
C CYS A 191 -7.84 16.27 5.04
N SER A 192 -6.76 15.99 5.76
CA SER A 192 -6.37 16.78 6.93
C SER A 192 -5.85 18.12 6.43
N ASN A 193 -6.66 19.17 6.61
CA ASN A 193 -6.23 20.55 6.45
C ASN A 193 -5.15 20.86 7.49
N ASN A 194 -3.88 20.65 7.16
CA ASN A 194 -2.79 21.30 7.89
C ASN A 194 -2.75 22.77 7.46
N GLY A 195 -3.68 23.52 8.04
CA GLY A 195 -3.85 24.94 7.81
C GLY A 195 -4.87 25.59 8.72
N ASN A 196 -5.18 25.03 9.90
CA ASN A 196 -5.69 25.82 11.02
C ASN A 196 -5.62 25.07 12.36
N SER A 197 -4.41 24.94 12.91
CA SER A 197 -4.28 24.98 14.38
C SER A 197 -4.54 26.41 14.83
N SER A 198 -5.80 26.87 14.73
CA SER A 198 -6.24 27.89 15.66
C SER A 198 -6.39 27.19 16.99
N GLY A 199 -5.36 27.35 17.82
CA GLY A 199 -5.57 27.35 19.26
C GLY A 199 -6.73 28.28 19.55
N SER A 200 -7.84 27.69 19.96
CA SER A 200 -8.87 28.39 20.71
C SER A 200 -9.23 27.49 21.86
N SER A 201 -8.55 27.76 22.98
CA SER A 201 -9.14 27.60 24.30
C SER A 201 -10.57 28.14 24.25
N GLY A 202 -11.56 27.28 24.42
CA GLY A 202 -12.96 27.67 24.39
C GLY A 202 -13.88 26.45 24.34
N THR A 203 -14.17 25.93 25.54
CA THR A 203 -15.27 25.02 25.87
C THR A 203 -15.45 23.78 24.98
N SER A 204 -14.97 22.65 25.52
CA SER A 204 -15.20 21.28 25.07
C SER A 204 -16.69 20.96 24.94
N THR A 205 -17.31 21.33 23.83
CA THR A 205 -18.50 20.62 23.35
C THR A 205 -17.99 19.37 22.67
N CYS A 206 -18.09 18.25 23.40
CA CYS A 206 -17.89 16.93 22.84
C CYS A 206 -18.79 16.76 21.61
N ARG A 207 -18.18 16.67 20.42
CA ARG A 207 -18.91 16.62 19.16
C ARG A 207 -18.20 15.73 18.15
N ASN A 208 -18.98 15.19 17.22
CA ASN A 208 -18.44 14.46 16.09
C ASN A 208 -17.99 15.44 15.00
N ALA A 209 -16.84 15.17 14.38
CA ALA A 209 -16.37 15.88 13.20
C ALA A 209 -17.09 15.38 11.93
N LEU A 210 -17.55 14.13 11.91
CA LEU A 210 -18.30 13.53 10.80
C LEU A 210 -19.78 13.33 11.16
N SER A 211 -20.65 13.47 10.16
CA SER A 211 -22.11 13.31 10.33
C SER A 211 -22.55 11.83 10.43
N ASP A 212 -21.80 10.91 9.83
CA ASP A 212 -22.14 9.47 9.77
C ASP A 212 -21.67 8.66 11.00
N CYS A 213 -21.20 9.34 12.06
CA CYS A 213 -20.65 8.65 13.23
C CYS A 213 -21.64 7.70 13.90
N VAL A 214 -22.94 8.02 13.91
CA VAL A 214 -24.00 7.18 14.51
C VAL A 214 -24.06 5.79 13.87
N ASN A 215 -23.99 5.72 12.53
CA ASN A 215 -24.03 4.45 11.80
C ASN A 215 -22.71 3.67 11.91
N LYS A 216 -21.63 4.36 12.32
CA LYS A 216 -20.29 3.79 12.48
C LYS A 216 -19.92 3.52 13.94
N ALA A 217 -20.85 3.66 14.89
CA ALA A 217 -20.58 3.50 16.32
C ALA A 217 -19.96 2.15 16.69
N TYR A 218 -20.21 1.09 15.91
CA TYR A 218 -19.58 -0.21 16.12
C TYR A 218 -18.04 -0.17 16.00
N LEU A 219 -17.49 0.75 15.20
CA LEU A 219 -16.04 0.94 15.02
C LEU A 219 -15.35 1.56 16.23
N CYS A 220 -16.10 2.12 17.18
CA CYS A 220 -15.51 2.72 18.38
C CYS A 220 -14.65 1.69 19.13
N ASN A 221 -15.08 0.44 19.23
CA ASN A 221 -14.36 -0.59 19.99
C ASN A 221 -13.32 -1.37 19.18
N THR A 222 -13.20 -1.10 17.87
CA THR A 222 -12.22 -1.76 17.01
C THR A 222 -10.86 -1.11 17.19
N SER A 223 -9.85 -1.89 17.57
CA SER A 223 -8.48 -1.41 17.87
C SER A 223 -7.87 -0.57 16.75
N VAL A 224 -8.09 -0.99 15.50
CA VAL A 224 -7.60 -0.31 14.29
C VAL A 224 -8.25 1.07 14.08
N TYR A 225 -9.54 1.19 14.39
CA TYR A 225 -10.31 2.42 14.17
C TYR A 225 -10.36 3.34 15.39
N LYS A 226 -9.89 2.88 16.55
CA LYS A 226 -9.94 3.62 17.81
C LYS A 226 -9.40 5.04 17.69
N ASN A 227 -8.26 5.23 17.00
CA ASN A 227 -7.66 6.55 16.81
C ASN A 227 -8.49 7.42 15.86
N PHE A 228 -8.93 6.85 14.73
CA PHE A 228 -9.80 7.52 13.77
C PHE A 228 -11.13 7.98 14.42
N MET A 229 -11.75 7.11 15.20
CA MET A 229 -13.01 7.37 15.90
C MET A 229 -12.83 8.36 17.04
N LYS A 230 -11.67 8.37 17.72
CA LYS A 230 -11.32 9.37 18.73
C LYS A 230 -11.19 10.78 18.15
N THR A 231 -10.68 10.89 16.93
CA THR A 231 -10.54 12.19 16.26
C THR A 231 -11.85 12.65 15.63
N ASN A 232 -12.59 11.75 15.00
CA ASN A 232 -13.70 12.12 14.12
C ASN A 232 -15.10 11.89 14.71
N CYS A 233 -15.22 11.00 15.69
CA CYS A 233 -16.50 10.55 16.25
C CYS A 233 -16.46 10.52 17.79
N ALA A 234 -15.72 11.45 18.41
CA ALA A 234 -15.46 11.45 19.84
C ALA A 234 -16.74 11.42 20.70
N ALA A 235 -17.80 12.09 20.26
CA ALA A 235 -19.08 12.11 20.96
C ALA A 235 -19.85 10.79 20.83
N THR A 236 -19.97 10.25 19.63
CA THR A 236 -20.64 8.95 19.42
C THR A 236 -19.92 7.81 20.13
N CYS A 237 -18.59 7.89 20.23
CA CYS A 237 -17.80 6.85 20.86
C CYS A 237 -17.56 7.03 22.36
N GLY A 238 -18.06 8.11 22.98
CA GLY A 238 -17.82 8.38 24.39
C GLY A 238 -16.33 8.56 24.72
N TYR A 239 -15.57 9.17 23.81
CA TYR A 239 -14.15 9.50 24.01
C TYR A 239 -13.93 10.89 24.61
N CYS A 240 -15.04 11.57 24.84
CA CYS A 240 -15.16 12.61 25.84
C CYS A 240 -15.70 11.94 27.11
#